data_AF-A0A2U8W7M1-F1
#
_entry.id   AF-A0A2U8W7M1-F1
#
_cell.length_a   1.000
_cell.length_b   1.000
_cell.length_c   1.000
_cell.angle_alpha   90.00
_cell.angle_beta   90.00
_cell.angle_gamma   90.00
#
_symmetry.space_group_name_H-M   'P 1'
#
loop_
_entity.id
_entity.type
_entity.pdbx_description
1 polymer ?
#
loop_
_entity_poly.entity_id
_entity_poly.type
_entity_poly.pdbx_seq_one_letter_code
_entity_poly.pdbx_strand_id
1 'polypeptide(L)'
;MKRLTLLPLLLLAVPAEAACDIKGIGLEDQIAKKSELRESANKQTVRDLRTLRDAAIVLDAYKYGAECERLVEIVKALAANPEKAIEQGGDTDEEKAESVEETREPKGPPVAAESAKDPAKAR
;
A
#
# COMPACT_ATOMS: atom_id res chain seq x y z
N MET A 1 -31.64 -41.07 -46.32
CA MET A 1 -31.72 -40.83 -44.85
C MET A 1 -30.31 -40.51 -44.36
N LYS A 2 -30.01 -39.26 -44.02
CA LYS A 2 -28.66 -38.83 -43.58
C LYS A 2 -28.83 -38.18 -42.21
N ARG A 3 -28.43 -38.90 -41.15
CA ARG A 3 -28.49 -38.41 -39.77
C ARG A 3 -27.24 -37.55 -39.54
N LEU A 4 -27.40 -36.24 -39.45
CA LEU A 4 -26.37 -35.35 -38.92
C LEU A 4 -26.33 -35.54 -37.40
N THR A 5 -25.27 -36.16 -36.90
CA THR A 5 -24.94 -36.18 -35.48
C THR A 5 -24.43 -34.81 -35.06
N LEU A 6 -25.21 -34.12 -34.20
CA LEU A 6 -24.81 -32.88 -33.55
C LEU A 6 -23.86 -33.22 -32.39
N LEU A 7 -22.61 -32.79 -32.46
CA LEU A 7 -21.66 -32.89 -31.34
C LEU A 7 -21.91 -31.71 -30.38
N PRO A 8 -22.06 -31.93 -29.06
CA PRO A 8 -22.24 -30.82 -28.12
C PRO A 8 -20.88 -30.15 -27.89
N LEU A 9 -20.79 -28.87 -28.26
CA LEU A 9 -19.64 -28.03 -27.96
C LEU A 9 -19.69 -27.67 -26.47
N LEU A 10 -18.91 -28.36 -25.64
CA LEU A 10 -18.67 -27.98 -24.25
C LEU A 10 -17.82 -26.69 -24.23
N LEU A 11 -18.49 -25.55 -24.12
CA LEU A 11 -17.85 -24.27 -23.80
C LEU A 11 -17.37 -24.35 -22.34
N LEU A 12 -16.07 -24.61 -22.15
CA LEU A 12 -15.39 -24.33 -20.90
C LEU A 12 -15.43 -22.82 -20.68
N ALA A 13 -16.33 -22.36 -19.81
CA ALA A 13 -16.34 -20.98 -19.36
C ALA A 13 -15.04 -20.71 -18.59
N VAL A 14 -14.09 -20.06 -19.24
CA VAL A 14 -12.94 -19.47 -18.55
C VAL A 14 -13.52 -18.39 -17.66
N PRO A 15 -13.25 -18.39 -16.33
CA PRO A 15 -13.70 -17.31 -15.49
C PRO A 15 -13.08 -16.03 -16.06
N ALA A 16 -13.93 -15.09 -16.49
CA ALA A 16 -13.46 -13.74 -16.74
C ALA A 16 -12.90 -13.26 -15.40
N GLU A 17 -11.59 -12.96 -15.35
CA GLU A 17 -11.04 -12.22 -14.22
C GLU A 17 -11.85 -10.94 -14.14
N ALA A 18 -12.71 -10.85 -13.12
CA ALA A 18 -13.45 -9.63 -12.86
C ALA A 18 -12.41 -8.56 -12.59
N ALA A 19 -12.45 -7.48 -13.38
CA ALA A 19 -11.64 -6.32 -13.08
C ALA A 19 -11.99 -5.85 -11.68
N CYS A 20 -10.98 -5.62 -10.86
CA CYS A 20 -11.19 -5.24 -9.48
C CYS A 20 -11.87 -3.87 -9.43
N ASP A 21 -13.07 -3.78 -8.83
CA ASP A 21 -13.83 -2.52 -8.78
C ASP A 21 -13.29 -1.56 -7.71
N ILE A 22 -12.11 -1.01 -7.99
CA ILE A 22 -11.43 -0.06 -7.11
C ILE A 22 -12.21 1.25 -7.02
N LYS A 23 -12.90 1.64 -8.12
CA LYS A 23 -13.71 2.87 -8.16
C LYS A 23 -14.96 2.72 -7.30
N GLY A 24 -15.58 1.54 -7.28
CA GLY A 24 -16.74 1.21 -6.46
C GLY A 24 -16.50 1.23 -4.95
N ILE A 25 -15.25 1.40 -4.48
CA ILE A 25 -14.96 1.64 -3.06
C ILE A 25 -15.53 2.98 -2.60
N GLY A 26 -15.53 4.00 -3.47
CA GLY A 26 -15.96 5.36 -3.09
C GLY A 26 -15.20 5.89 -1.86
N LEU A 27 -13.92 5.56 -1.72
CA LEU A 27 -13.16 5.79 -0.49
C LEU A 27 -13.17 7.26 -0.05
N GLU A 28 -12.96 8.19 -0.98
CA GLU A 28 -12.94 9.62 -0.66
C GLU A 28 -14.32 10.12 -0.20
N ASP A 29 -15.41 9.58 -0.74
CA ASP A 29 -16.77 9.90 -0.27
C ASP A 29 -17.01 9.36 1.14
N GLN A 30 -16.48 8.18 1.45
CA GLN A 30 -16.57 7.60 2.80
C GLN A 30 -15.78 8.44 3.81
N ILE A 31 -14.54 8.83 3.47
CA ILE A 31 -13.72 9.73 4.28
C ILE A 31 -14.45 11.06 4.52
N ALA A 32 -15.06 11.64 3.48
CA ALA A 32 -15.77 12.91 3.60
C ALA A 32 -17.02 12.84 4.52
N LYS A 33 -17.68 11.68 4.57
CA LYS A 33 -18.90 11.42 5.36
C LYS A 33 -18.63 11.08 6.83
N LYS A 34 -17.42 10.65 7.18
CA LYS A 34 -17.05 10.24 8.55
C LYS A 34 -16.28 11.36 9.23
N SER A 35 -16.85 11.94 10.29
CA SER A 35 -16.21 13.04 11.03
C SER A 35 -14.89 12.61 11.66
N GLU A 36 -14.82 11.38 12.15
CA GLU A 36 -13.66 10.79 12.83
C GLU A 36 -12.44 10.80 11.89
N LEU A 37 -12.62 10.40 10.63
CA LEU A 37 -11.55 10.39 9.62
C LEU A 37 -11.12 11.80 9.20
N ARG A 38 -11.92 12.82 9.47
CA ARG A 38 -11.59 14.22 9.11
C ARG A 38 -10.79 14.93 10.19
N GLU A 39 -10.69 14.36 11.39
CA GLU A 39 -9.92 14.93 12.48
C GLU A 39 -8.42 14.92 12.15
N SER A 40 -7.72 15.99 12.56
CA SER A 40 -6.29 16.11 12.30
C SER A 40 -5.47 15.00 12.96
N ALA A 41 -5.95 14.49 14.09
CA ALA A 41 -5.33 13.37 14.82
C ALA A 41 -5.34 12.06 14.01
N ASN A 42 -6.31 11.90 13.09
CA ASN A 42 -6.52 10.66 12.34
C ASN A 42 -5.98 10.74 10.90
N LYS A 43 -5.15 11.75 10.61
CA LYS A 43 -4.53 11.93 9.28
C LYS A 43 -3.74 10.70 8.85
N GLN A 44 -3.08 10.00 9.78
CA GLN A 44 -2.32 8.80 9.47
C GLN A 44 -3.25 7.69 8.97
N THR A 45 -4.33 7.39 9.69
CA THR A 45 -5.33 6.39 9.26
C THR A 45 -5.87 6.70 7.86
N VAL A 46 -6.15 7.98 7.55
CA VAL A 46 -6.58 8.37 6.19
C VAL A 46 -5.50 8.14 5.14
N ARG A 47 -4.22 8.42 5.46
CA ARG A 47 -3.11 8.11 4.57
C ARG A 47 -3.02 6.60 4.32
N ASP A 48 -3.12 5.78 5.36
CA ASP A 48 -3.04 4.32 5.25
C ASP A 48 -4.17 3.75 4.39
N LEU A 49 -5.40 4.23 4.58
CA LEU A 49 -6.54 3.83 3.75
C LEU A 49 -6.31 4.16 2.26
N ARG A 50 -5.72 5.32 1.96
CA ARG A 50 -5.37 5.71 0.59
C ARG A 50 -4.22 4.87 0.04
N THR A 51 -3.20 4.56 0.85
CA THR A 51 -2.11 3.66 0.48
C THR A 51 -2.65 2.26 0.13
N LEU A 52 -3.59 1.72 0.92
CA LEU A 52 -4.22 0.44 0.63
C LEU A 52 -5.06 0.47 -0.67
N ARG A 53 -5.77 1.56 -0.95
CA ARG A 53 -6.45 1.75 -2.24
C ARG A 53 -5.44 1.76 -3.39
N ASP A 54 -4.33 2.48 -3.24
CA ASP A 54 -3.32 2.59 -4.30
C ASP A 54 -2.63 1.23 -4.53
N ALA A 55 -2.41 0.44 -3.47
CA ALA A 55 -1.97 -0.95 -3.60
C ALA A 55 -2.98 -1.82 -4.37
N ALA A 56 -4.30 -1.63 -4.19
CA ALA A 56 -5.32 -2.32 -4.98
C ALA A 56 -5.23 -1.96 -6.48
N ILE A 57 -4.94 -0.70 -6.81
CA ILE A 57 -4.67 -0.28 -8.20
C ILE A 57 -3.48 -1.04 -8.79
N VAL A 58 -2.41 -1.21 -8.01
CA VAL A 58 -1.24 -2.00 -8.44
C VAL A 58 -1.64 -3.46 -8.64
N LEU A 59 -2.35 -4.08 -7.71
CA LEU A 59 -2.78 -5.49 -7.84
C LEU A 59 -3.63 -5.73 -9.10
N ASP A 60 -4.58 -4.84 -9.39
CA ASP A 60 -5.40 -4.91 -10.61
C ASP A 60 -4.56 -4.73 -11.88
N ALA A 61 -3.63 -3.76 -11.89
CA ALA A 61 -2.74 -3.52 -13.02
C ALA A 61 -1.88 -4.75 -13.37
N TYR A 62 -1.45 -5.50 -12.35
CA TYR A 62 -0.64 -6.71 -12.50
C TYR A 62 -1.46 -8.01 -12.58
N LYS A 63 -2.80 -7.94 -12.69
CA LYS A 63 -3.70 -9.10 -12.83
C LYS A 63 -3.72 -10.04 -11.62
N TYR A 64 -3.52 -9.47 -10.42
CA TYR A 64 -3.78 -10.16 -9.15
C TYR A 64 -5.23 -9.93 -8.70
N GLY A 65 -6.19 -10.43 -9.49
CA GLY A 65 -7.62 -10.12 -9.30
C GLY A 65 -8.15 -10.51 -7.92
N ALA A 66 -7.88 -11.74 -7.47
CA ALA A 66 -8.36 -12.25 -6.19
C ALA A 66 -7.74 -11.52 -4.98
N GLU A 67 -6.48 -11.09 -5.08
CA GLU A 67 -5.82 -10.29 -4.05
C GLU A 67 -6.38 -8.88 -4.03
N CYS A 68 -6.62 -8.29 -5.21
CA CYS A 68 -7.22 -6.97 -5.31
C CYS A 68 -8.62 -6.95 -4.70
N GLU A 69 -9.49 -7.89 -5.06
CA GLU A 69 -10.85 -7.99 -4.49
C GLU A 69 -10.83 -8.10 -2.97
N ARG A 70 -9.95 -8.96 -2.44
CA ARG A 70 -9.77 -9.11 -0.99
C ARG A 70 -9.34 -7.81 -0.34
N LEU A 71 -8.35 -7.12 -0.92
CA LEU A 71 -7.88 -5.84 -0.41
C LEU A 71 -8.96 -4.75 -0.47
N VAL A 72 -9.73 -4.70 -1.55
CA VAL A 72 -10.86 -3.78 -1.73
C VAL A 72 -11.91 -3.96 -0.63
N GLU A 73 -12.29 -5.19 -0.31
CA GLU A 73 -13.24 -5.48 0.76
C GLU A 73 -12.70 -5.09 2.14
N ILE A 74 -11.39 -5.30 2.39
CA ILE A 74 -10.72 -4.84 3.62
C ILE A 74 -10.80 -3.31 3.72
N VAL A 75 -10.46 -2.58 2.65
CA VAL A 75 -10.50 -1.11 2.64
C VAL A 75 -11.92 -0.59 2.90
N LYS A 76 -12.94 -1.20 2.28
CA LYS A 76 -14.35 -0.85 2.55
C LYS A 76 -14.71 -1.08 4.01
N ALA A 77 -14.33 -2.22 4.58
CA ALA A 77 -14.65 -2.55 5.97
C ALA A 77 -13.99 -1.58 6.97
N LEU A 78 -12.75 -1.18 6.72
CA LEU A 78 -12.01 -0.22 7.54
C LEU A 78 -12.59 1.20 7.40
N ALA A 79 -12.89 1.65 6.18
CA ALA A 79 -13.51 2.97 5.96
C ALA A 79 -14.92 3.09 6.55
N ALA A 80 -15.68 1.98 6.58
CA ALA A 80 -17.00 1.93 7.19
C ALA A 80 -16.95 2.02 8.73
N ASN A 81 -15.86 1.55 9.35
CA ASN A 81 -15.66 1.48 10.80
C ASN A 81 -14.37 2.20 11.23
N PRO A 82 -14.34 3.54 11.15
CA PRO A 82 -13.12 4.31 11.36
C PRO A 82 -12.56 4.20 12.79
N GLU A 83 -13.41 4.08 13.81
CA GLU A 83 -12.98 3.90 15.21
C GLU A 83 -12.03 2.70 15.35
N LYS A 84 -12.42 1.55 14.78
CA LYS A 84 -11.60 0.34 14.81
C LYS A 84 -10.29 0.49 14.03
N ALA A 85 -10.34 1.17 12.88
CA ALA A 85 -9.16 1.44 12.07
C ALA A 85 -8.17 2.39 12.78
N ILE A 86 -8.68 3.36 13.52
CA ILE A 86 -7.90 4.31 14.31
C ILE A 86 -7.28 3.61 15.52
N GLU A 87 -8.07 2.91 16.33
CA GLU A 87 -7.60 2.22 17.55
C GLU A 87 -6.53 1.17 17.24
N GLN A 88 -6.71 0.40 16.17
CA GLN A 88 -5.79 -0.69 15.82
C GLN A 88 -4.61 -0.24 14.96
N GLY A 89 -4.73 0.91 14.29
CA GLY A 89 -3.66 1.48 13.45
C GLY A 89 -2.75 2.48 14.18
N GLY A 90 -3.22 3.08 15.28
CA GLY A 90 -2.50 4.14 16.01
C GLY A 90 -1.42 3.66 17.00
N ASP A 91 -1.25 2.35 17.21
CA ASP A 91 -0.25 1.78 18.13
C ASP A 91 1.14 1.56 17.48
N THR A 92 1.32 1.98 16.23
CA THR A 92 2.63 1.95 15.58
C THR A 92 3.43 3.19 15.95
N ASP A 93 4.60 3.02 16.58
CA ASP A 93 5.54 4.06 17.08
C ASP A 93 6.20 4.89 15.95
N GLU A 94 5.53 5.07 14.81
CA GLU A 94 5.98 5.78 13.60
C GLU A 94 6.21 7.27 13.87
N GLU A 95 5.42 7.91 14.74
CA GLU A 95 5.65 9.32 15.12
C GLU A 95 7.01 9.51 15.82
N LYS A 96 7.51 8.48 16.52
CA LYS A 96 8.89 8.50 17.05
C LYS A 96 9.92 8.29 15.95
N ALA A 97 9.62 7.52 14.90
CA ALA A 97 10.57 7.29 13.82
C ALA A 97 10.80 8.56 12.99
N GLU A 98 9.75 9.33 12.68
CA GLU A 98 9.89 10.60 11.93
C GLU A 98 10.70 11.65 12.72
N SER A 99 10.48 11.77 14.04
CA SER A 99 11.25 12.72 14.87
C SER A 99 12.75 12.41 14.95
N VAL A 100 13.14 11.15 14.76
CA VAL A 100 14.54 10.71 14.72
C VAL A 100 15.20 11.01 13.36
N GLU A 101 14.45 10.95 12.25
CA GLU A 101 14.97 11.34 10.93
C GLU A 101 15.16 12.85 10.79
N GLU A 102 14.24 13.65 11.35
CA GLU A 102 14.33 15.13 11.29
C GLU A 102 15.53 15.68 12.09
N THR A 103 15.98 14.97 13.12
CA THR A 103 17.14 15.35 13.95
C THR A 103 18.49 14.84 13.42
N ARG A 104 18.49 14.12 12.29
CA ARG A 104 19.69 13.50 11.74
C ARG A 104 20.47 14.49 10.88
N GLU A 105 21.60 14.99 11.40
CA GLU A 105 22.51 15.82 10.61
C GLU A 105 23.09 15.05 9.41
N PRO A 106 23.17 15.66 8.20
CA PRO A 106 23.75 15.01 7.03
C PRO A 106 25.23 14.69 7.27
N LYS A 107 25.62 13.42 7.12
CA LYS A 107 27.02 13.02 7.17
C LYS A 107 27.73 13.56 5.92
N GLY A 108 28.44 14.68 6.07
CA GLY A 108 29.26 15.27 5.02
C GLY A 108 30.37 14.31 4.53
N PRO A 109 30.91 14.52 3.31
CA PRO A 109 31.87 13.60 2.70
C PRO A 109 33.20 13.53 3.49
N PRO A 110 33.90 12.38 3.45
CA PRO A 110 35.09 12.12 4.26
C PRO A 110 36.23 13.05 3.84
N VAL A 111 36.73 13.86 4.78
CA VAL A 111 37.91 14.70 4.60
C VAL A 111 39.16 13.81 4.72
N ALA A 112 39.99 13.86 3.68
CA ALA A 112 41.26 13.15 3.57
C ALA A 112 42.18 13.43 4.78
N ALA A 113 42.75 12.36 5.35
CA ALA A 113 43.87 12.45 6.28
C ALA A 113 44.77 11.21 6.12
N GLU A 114 45.49 11.13 5.01
CA GLU A 114 46.71 10.32 4.92
C GLU A 114 47.85 11.21 4.47
N SER A 115 48.42 11.94 5.43
CA SER A 115 49.75 12.52 5.34
C SER A 115 50.21 12.82 6.77
N ALA A 116 51.10 11.95 7.25
CA ALA A 116 52.21 12.21 8.18
C ALA A 116 52.34 11.09 9.23
N LYS A 117 53.32 10.19 8.99
CA LYS A 117 54.52 10.03 9.82
C LYS A 117 55.24 8.74 9.45
N ASP A 118 56.47 8.87 8.95
CA ASP A 118 57.50 7.88 9.25
C ASP A 118 58.84 8.62 9.51
N PRO A 119 59.26 8.75 10.79
CA PRO A 119 60.57 9.25 11.13
C PRO A 119 61.55 8.08 11.27
N ALA A 120 62.71 8.23 10.63
CA ALA A 120 63.94 7.44 10.78
C ALA A 120 64.12 6.18 9.90
N LYS A 121 64.91 6.34 8.85
CA LYS A 121 66.00 5.39 8.56
C LYS A 121 67.26 6.13 8.14
N ALA A 122 68.18 6.20 9.09
CA ALA A 122 69.59 6.47 8.84
C ALA A 122 70.22 5.26 8.12
N ARG A 123 70.80 5.49 6.94
CA ARG A 123 72.09 4.96 6.47
C ARG A 123 72.40 5.45 5.06
#